data_AF-A0AAV2TH35-F1
#
_entry.id   AF-A0AAV2TH35-F1
#
_cell.length_a   1.000
_cell.length_b   1.000
_cell.length_c   1.000
_cell.angle_alpha   90.00
_cell.angle_beta   90.00
_cell.angle_gamma   90.00
#
_symmetry.space_group_name_H-M   'P 1'
#
loop_
_entity.id
_entity.type
_entity.pdbx_description
1 polymer ?
#
loop_
_entity_poly.entity_id
_entity_poly.type
_entity_poly.pdbx_seq_one_letter_code
_entity_poly.pdbx_strand_id
1 'polypeptide(L)'
;MIGTIPNTMRTLWLLVISCLVISKISALSGDRVVEHVDLKTGAKWLGRKSSRFNSVDEMRMMLGARRNPPDVRKKYPVVDRRPENGEPLPDEFDARKRWPNCKSIGMIRDQSSCGSCWAFAAASTMSDHYCIQTGKSVLLSETDLLSCCTDCGHGCQGGWDIQCWDYWNKTGLVTGSGQDCEGCRCYPFMKCRHHGSKGGYPECPKKRYTTPECEDKCRDGYPKKFADDKIFGNAGYYVARNEEAIMSEIMLNGPVKASFAVYEDFREYDSGVYFHSHGDLVGHHAVRIIGWGHDRDVPYWVIANSWNERWGENGTFRMLRGFDECKIEDHVVSNSK
;
A
#
# COMPACT_ATOMS: atom_id res chain seq x y z
N MET A 1 46.26 48.40 -28.44
CA MET A 1 45.47 47.38 -29.17
C MET A 1 45.84 46.04 -28.58
N ILE A 2 45.11 45.54 -27.58
CA ILE A 2 43.97 44.61 -27.72
C ILE A 2 44.44 43.34 -28.47
N GLY A 3 44.44 42.12 -27.95
CA GLY A 3 43.94 41.58 -26.70
C GLY A 3 44.31 40.08 -26.61
N THR A 4 44.38 39.62 -25.37
CA THR A 4 44.36 38.26 -24.82
C THR A 4 43.88 37.10 -25.71
N ILE A 5 44.67 36.01 -25.71
CA ILE A 5 44.27 34.65 -26.12
C ILE A 5 43.39 34.04 -25.01
N PRO A 6 42.15 33.60 -25.28
CA PRO A 6 41.33 32.95 -24.25
C PRO A 6 41.70 31.49 -24.06
N ASN A 7 41.76 31.14 -22.78
CA ASN A 7 41.83 29.80 -22.23
C ASN A 7 40.58 28.99 -22.61
N THR A 8 40.81 27.79 -23.14
CA THR A 8 40.01 26.56 -22.93
C THR A 8 38.53 26.72 -22.58
N MET A 9 37.65 26.66 -23.60
CA MET A 9 36.30 26.16 -23.39
C MET A 9 36.38 24.66 -23.09
N ARG A 10 36.44 24.30 -21.80
CA ARG A 10 35.95 22.99 -21.36
C ARG A 10 34.45 22.99 -21.61
N THR A 11 34.04 22.39 -22.72
CA THR A 11 32.65 21.98 -22.93
C THR A 11 32.34 20.94 -21.86
N LEU A 12 31.75 21.39 -20.76
CA LEU A 12 31.15 20.51 -19.78
C LEU A 12 29.96 19.86 -20.48
N TRP A 13 30.17 18.66 -21.01
CA TRP A 13 29.06 17.79 -21.36
C TRP A 13 28.35 17.46 -20.05
N LEU A 14 27.34 18.26 -19.70
CA LEU A 14 26.25 17.79 -18.86
C LEU A 14 25.60 16.65 -19.63
N LEU A 15 26.14 15.45 -19.46
CA LEU A 15 25.40 14.22 -19.68
C LEU A 15 24.23 14.29 -18.72
N VAL A 16 23.10 14.80 -19.23
CA VAL A 16 21.80 14.43 -18.70
C VAL A 16 21.73 12.93 -18.91
N ILE A 17 22.13 12.17 -17.90
CA ILE A 17 21.86 10.74 -17.85
C ILE A 17 20.35 10.65 -17.70
N SER A 18 19.65 10.69 -18.83
CA SER A 18 18.25 10.29 -18.89
C SER A 18 18.17 8.90 -18.29
N CYS A 19 17.22 8.65 -17.39
CA CYS A 19 16.96 7.31 -16.86
C CYS A 19 16.83 6.32 -18.03
N LEU A 20 17.89 5.56 -18.27
CA LEU A 20 17.93 4.54 -19.31
C LEU A 20 17.29 3.30 -18.73
N VAL A 21 16.03 3.08 -19.06
CA VAL A 21 15.32 1.85 -18.78
C VAL A 21 15.49 0.92 -19.98
N ILE A 22 15.89 -0.33 -19.74
CA ILE A 22 15.90 -1.37 -20.78
C ILE A 22 14.77 -2.35 -20.50
N SER A 23 13.90 -2.55 -21.49
CA SER A 23 12.92 -3.64 -21.49
C SER A 23 13.39 -4.76 -22.41
N LYS A 24 13.59 -5.97 -21.86
CA LYS A 24 13.91 -7.18 -22.61
C LYS A 24 12.70 -8.10 -22.65
N ILE A 25 12.28 -8.49 -23.85
CA ILE A 25 11.18 -9.44 -24.04
C ILE A 25 11.75 -10.85 -24.08
N SER A 26 11.32 -11.71 -23.16
CA SER A 26 11.67 -13.14 -23.17
C SER A 26 10.42 -13.97 -23.43
N ALA A 27 10.36 -14.62 -24.59
CA ALA A 27 9.30 -15.55 -24.95
C ALA A 27 9.58 -16.95 -24.38
N LEU A 28 9.67 -17.07 -23.06
CA LEU A 28 9.81 -18.37 -22.39
C LEU A 28 8.41 -18.81 -21.93
N SER A 29 7.83 -19.77 -22.66
CA SER A 29 6.59 -20.54 -22.35
C SER A 29 5.24 -20.11 -22.98
N GLY A 30 5.22 -19.18 -23.94
CA GLY A 30 3.99 -18.81 -24.67
C GLY A 30 3.21 -17.66 -24.03
N ASP A 31 3.46 -17.37 -22.75
CA ASP A 31 3.13 -16.09 -22.14
C ASP A 31 4.28 -15.10 -22.36
N ARG A 32 3.99 -13.91 -22.89
CA ARG A 32 4.99 -12.86 -23.09
C ARG A 32 5.34 -12.25 -21.73
N VAL A 33 6.57 -12.48 -21.28
CA VAL A 33 7.17 -11.83 -20.10
C VAL A 33 8.13 -10.75 -20.57
N VAL A 34 8.02 -9.56 -19.98
CA VAL A 34 8.91 -8.43 -20.23
C VAL A 34 9.71 -8.17 -18.95
N GLU A 35 11.04 -8.25 -19.04
CA GLU A 35 11.92 -7.83 -17.95
C GLU A 35 12.20 -6.33 -18.10
N HIS A 36 11.91 -5.56 -17.06
CA HIS A 36 12.26 -4.14 -16.96
C HIS A 36 13.49 -4.00 -16.06
N VAL A 37 14.50 -3.26 -16.53
CA VAL A 37 15.74 -3.01 -15.79
C VAL A 37 16.02 -1.52 -15.74
N ASP A 38 16.16 -0.98 -14.53
CA ASP A 38 16.70 0.36 -14.31
C ASP A 38 18.22 0.27 -14.24
N LEU A 39 18.91 0.88 -15.22
CA LEU A 39 20.37 0.86 -15.28
C LEU A 39 21.03 1.70 -14.17
N LYS A 40 20.31 2.63 -13.56
CA LYS A 40 20.84 3.49 -12.51
C LYS A 40 20.89 2.76 -11.17
N THR A 41 19.82 2.06 -10.83
CA THR A 41 19.64 1.43 -9.51
C THR A 41 19.92 -0.07 -9.55
N GLY A 42 19.90 -0.67 -10.74
CA GLY A 42 19.95 -2.12 -10.91
C GLY A 42 18.63 -2.81 -10.60
N ALA A 43 17.58 -2.08 -10.23
CA ALA A 43 16.26 -2.62 -9.95
C ALA A 43 15.67 -3.34 -11.17
N LYS A 44 14.97 -4.44 -10.90
CA LYS A 44 14.38 -5.28 -11.94
C LYS A 44 13.02 -5.80 -11.52
N TRP A 45 12.09 -5.78 -12.44
CA TRP A 45 10.80 -6.44 -12.27
C TRP A 45 10.35 -7.10 -13.56
N LEU A 46 9.54 -8.14 -13.42
CA LEU A 46 8.93 -8.87 -14.52
C LEU A 46 7.51 -8.36 -14.72
N GLY A 47 7.24 -7.88 -15.93
CA GLY A 47 5.93 -7.54 -16.44
C GLY A 47 5.32 -8.72 -17.20
N ARG A 48 4.03 -8.96 -16.97
CA ARG A 48 3.21 -9.90 -17.75
C ARG A 48 1.88 -9.25 -18.10
N LYS A 49 1.17 -9.85 -19.05
CA LYS A 49 -0.22 -9.49 -19.29
C LYS A 49 -0.98 -9.64 -17.96
N SER A 50 -1.55 -8.53 -17.50
CA SER A 50 -2.26 -8.49 -16.23
C SER A 50 -3.33 -9.58 -16.20
N SER A 51 -3.27 -10.44 -15.19
CA SER A 51 -4.40 -11.29 -14.88
C SER A 51 -5.53 -10.44 -14.30
N ARG A 52 -5.24 -9.33 -13.60
CA ARG A 52 -6.29 -8.59 -12.88
C ARG A 52 -7.09 -7.64 -13.77
N PHE A 53 -6.43 -6.95 -14.68
CA PHE A 53 -7.00 -5.78 -15.35
C PHE A 53 -6.91 -5.91 -16.88
N ASN A 54 -8.02 -5.77 -17.58
CA ASN A 54 -8.03 -5.70 -19.05
C ASN A 54 -7.75 -4.29 -19.57
N SER A 55 -7.92 -3.25 -18.74
CA SER A 55 -7.78 -1.86 -19.13
C SER A 55 -7.24 -0.99 -17.98
N VAL A 56 -6.76 0.20 -18.31
CA VAL A 56 -6.36 1.21 -17.33
C VAL A 56 -7.58 1.71 -16.54
N ASP A 57 -8.76 1.74 -17.14
CA ASP A 57 -10.00 2.14 -16.47
C ASP A 57 -10.42 1.16 -15.39
N GLU A 58 -10.26 -0.15 -15.62
CA GLU A 58 -10.47 -1.17 -14.59
C GLU A 58 -9.54 -0.98 -13.40
N MET A 59 -8.26 -0.66 -13.65
CA MET A 59 -7.32 -0.30 -12.59
C MET A 59 -7.74 0.97 -11.86
N ARG A 60 -8.06 2.04 -12.59
CA ARG A 60 -8.48 3.34 -12.03
C ARG A 60 -9.68 3.21 -11.10
N MET A 61 -10.60 2.29 -11.38
CA MET A 61 -11.75 2.04 -10.51
C MET A 61 -11.37 1.51 -9.12
N MET A 62 -10.23 0.82 -9.01
CA MET A 62 -9.71 0.25 -7.76
C MET A 62 -8.69 1.15 -7.06
N LEU A 63 -8.32 2.26 -7.68
CA LEU A 63 -7.56 3.29 -7.00
C LEU A 63 -8.51 4.17 -6.19
N GLY A 64 -8.01 4.70 -5.08
CA GLY A 64 -8.84 5.46 -4.15
C GLY A 64 -8.08 6.21 -3.08
N ALA A 65 -6.75 6.25 -3.11
CA ALA A 65 -6.02 7.06 -2.15
C ALA A 65 -6.04 8.52 -2.59
N ARG A 66 -6.18 9.41 -1.62
CA ARG A 66 -6.05 10.85 -1.80
C ARG A 66 -5.08 11.38 -0.75
N ARG A 67 -4.13 12.19 -1.19
CA ARG A 67 -3.19 12.83 -0.28
C ARG A 67 -3.87 13.97 0.45
N ASN A 68 -3.69 14.02 1.76
CA ASN A 68 -4.18 15.14 2.55
C ASN A 68 -3.60 16.46 2.03
N PRO A 69 -4.42 17.51 1.88
CA PRO A 69 -3.94 18.86 1.61
C PRO A 69 -2.89 19.31 2.64
N PRO A 70 -1.90 20.16 2.27
CA PRO A 70 -0.83 20.56 3.17
C PRO A 70 -1.28 21.18 4.50
N ASP A 71 -2.37 21.94 4.50
CA ASP A 71 -2.97 22.56 5.69
C ASP A 71 -3.60 21.53 6.63
N VAL A 72 -4.19 20.46 6.09
CA VAL A 72 -4.69 19.33 6.88
C VAL A 72 -3.52 18.53 7.43
N ARG A 73 -2.53 18.21 6.58
CA ARG A 73 -1.35 17.43 6.98
C ARG A 73 -0.59 18.07 8.14
N LYS A 74 -0.42 19.40 8.14
CA LYS A 74 0.28 20.16 9.20
C LYS A 74 -0.37 20.06 10.59
N LYS A 75 -1.63 19.61 10.69
CA LYS A 75 -2.33 19.44 11.97
C LYS A 75 -1.93 18.16 12.70
N TYR A 76 -1.30 17.22 12.00
CA TYR A 76 -0.89 15.94 12.57
C TYR A 76 0.59 15.96 12.93
N PRO A 77 0.99 15.29 14.02
CA PRO A 77 2.39 15.12 14.35
C PRO A 77 3.17 14.44 13.22
N VAL A 78 4.44 14.77 13.12
CA VAL A 78 5.42 14.04 12.32
C VAL A 78 6.40 13.37 13.28
N VAL A 79 6.51 12.05 13.20
CA VAL A 79 7.31 11.23 14.09
C VAL A 79 8.54 10.71 13.35
N ASP A 80 9.71 10.96 13.93
CA ASP A 80 10.99 10.42 13.48
C ASP A 80 11.56 9.54 14.60
N ARG A 81 11.14 8.26 14.62
CA ARG A 81 11.65 7.27 15.57
C ARG A 81 12.94 6.67 15.06
N ARG A 82 13.89 6.43 15.97
CA ARG A 82 15.17 5.76 15.72
C ARG A 82 15.39 4.65 16.76
N PRO A 83 16.19 3.62 16.46
CA PRO A 83 16.61 2.64 17.45
C PRO A 83 17.31 3.32 18.63
N GLU A 84 17.10 2.78 19.83
CA GLU A 84 17.83 3.26 21.01
C GLU A 84 19.34 3.04 20.83
N ASN A 85 20.15 3.95 21.38
CA ASN A 85 21.62 3.89 21.33
C ASN A 85 22.25 3.89 19.93
N GLY A 86 21.49 4.17 18.87
CA GLY A 86 22.00 4.21 17.50
C GLY A 86 22.34 2.83 16.92
N GLU A 87 21.68 1.77 17.40
CA GLU A 87 21.83 0.45 16.80
C GLU A 87 21.49 0.49 15.29
N PRO A 88 22.30 -0.17 14.44
CA PRO A 88 22.03 -0.21 13.01
C PRO A 88 20.73 -0.99 12.74
N LEU A 89 19.94 -0.49 11.80
CA LEU A 89 18.78 -1.22 11.30
C LEU A 89 19.24 -2.48 10.54
N PRO A 90 18.52 -3.61 10.64
CA PRO A 90 18.90 -4.82 9.92
C PRO A 90 18.71 -4.66 8.40
N ASP A 91 19.53 -5.35 7.61
CA ASP A 91 19.45 -5.32 6.15
C ASP A 91 18.12 -5.85 5.61
N GLU A 92 17.48 -6.76 6.35
CA GLU A 92 16.17 -7.31 6.05
C GLU A 92 15.28 -7.35 7.29
N PHE A 93 14.00 -7.08 7.10
CA PHE A 93 13.00 -7.20 8.16
C PHE A 93 11.66 -7.64 7.58
N ASP A 94 10.98 -8.54 8.29
CA ASP A 94 9.64 -9.00 7.94
C ASP A 94 8.78 -9.05 9.20
N ALA A 95 7.77 -8.18 9.27
CA ALA A 95 6.87 -8.08 10.41
C ALA A 95 6.15 -9.42 10.70
N ARG A 96 5.92 -10.27 9.68
CA ARG A 96 5.31 -11.59 9.85
C ARG A 96 6.19 -12.53 10.66
N LYS A 97 7.51 -12.39 10.52
CA LYS A 97 8.50 -13.17 11.28
C LYS A 97 8.71 -12.59 12.68
N ARG A 98 8.67 -11.26 12.81
CA ARG A 98 8.83 -10.56 14.10
C ARG A 98 7.65 -10.81 15.05
N TRP A 99 6.42 -10.78 14.54
CA TRP A 99 5.20 -11.01 15.32
C TRP A 99 4.38 -12.18 14.77
N PRO A 100 4.87 -13.43 14.89
CA PRO A 100 4.26 -14.59 14.24
C PRO A 100 2.87 -14.95 14.78
N ASN A 101 2.53 -14.49 15.99
CA ASN A 101 1.21 -14.68 16.60
C ASN A 101 0.16 -13.71 16.02
N CYS A 102 0.59 -12.61 15.40
CA CYS A 102 -0.30 -11.64 14.76
C CYS A 102 -0.54 -12.00 13.30
N LYS A 103 -1.46 -12.95 13.09
CA LYS A 103 -1.76 -13.51 11.76
C LYS A 103 -2.30 -12.47 10.77
N SER A 104 -2.92 -11.39 11.27
CA SER A 104 -3.40 -10.28 10.44
C SER A 104 -2.30 -9.67 9.57
N ILE A 105 -1.04 -9.67 10.04
CA ILE A 105 0.09 -9.06 9.33
C ILE A 105 0.30 -9.73 7.96
N GLY A 106 0.18 -11.07 7.92
CA GLY A 106 0.31 -11.86 6.70
C GLY A 106 -0.98 -11.98 5.87
N MET A 107 -2.08 -11.42 6.34
CA MET A 107 -3.37 -11.55 5.66
C MET A 107 -3.49 -10.56 4.49
N ILE A 108 -3.76 -11.09 3.30
CA ILE A 108 -4.05 -10.30 2.10
C ILE A 108 -5.57 -10.19 1.93
N ARG A 109 -6.07 -8.96 1.86
CA ARG A 109 -7.50 -8.64 1.67
C ARG A 109 -7.79 -8.32 0.19
N ASP A 110 -9.07 -8.27 -0.18
CA ASP A 110 -9.53 -7.89 -1.53
C ASP A 110 -10.56 -6.77 -1.44
N GLN A 111 -10.25 -5.62 -2.00
CA GLN A 111 -11.17 -4.49 -2.06
C GLN A 111 -12.23 -4.63 -3.15
N SER A 112 -12.12 -5.61 -4.04
CA SER A 112 -13.00 -5.81 -5.19
C SER A 112 -13.06 -4.57 -6.09
N SER A 113 -14.13 -4.40 -6.87
CA SER A 113 -14.36 -3.24 -7.74
C SER A 113 -14.85 -2.00 -6.97
N CYS A 114 -14.17 -1.63 -5.87
CA CYS A 114 -14.46 -0.42 -5.07
C CYS A 114 -13.13 0.29 -4.80
N GLY A 115 -13.08 1.63 -4.94
CA GLY A 115 -11.89 2.44 -4.65
C GLY A 115 -11.66 2.65 -3.14
N SER A 116 -11.67 1.57 -2.37
CA SER A 116 -11.62 1.54 -0.90
C SER A 116 -10.23 1.20 -0.35
N CYS A 117 -9.18 1.21 -1.16
CA CYS A 117 -7.80 0.92 -0.74
C CYS A 117 -7.36 1.69 0.51
N TRP A 118 -7.81 2.94 0.65
CA TRP A 118 -7.54 3.81 1.80
C TRP A 118 -8.09 3.21 3.12
N ALA A 119 -9.29 2.62 3.08
CA ALA A 119 -9.91 1.96 4.22
C ALA A 119 -9.28 0.59 4.48
N PHE A 120 -8.94 -0.15 3.42
CA PHE A 120 -8.30 -1.47 3.52
C PHE A 120 -6.91 -1.40 4.15
N ALA A 121 -6.06 -0.49 3.67
CA ALA A 121 -4.73 -0.28 4.22
C ALA A 121 -4.81 0.17 5.68
N ALA A 122 -5.72 1.11 6.00
CA ALA A 122 -5.93 1.57 7.37
C ALA A 122 -6.41 0.44 8.30
N ALA A 123 -7.53 -0.21 7.99
CA ALA A 123 -8.10 -1.26 8.83
C ALA A 123 -7.14 -2.45 9.00
N SER A 124 -6.36 -2.79 7.97
CA SER A 124 -5.34 -3.83 8.07
C SER A 124 -4.20 -3.42 9.01
N THR A 125 -3.64 -2.22 8.85
CA THR A 125 -2.59 -1.68 9.74
C THR A 125 -3.07 -1.59 11.18
N MET A 126 -4.30 -1.10 11.40
CA MET A 126 -4.89 -0.99 12.74
C MET A 126 -5.12 -2.37 13.37
N SER A 127 -5.52 -3.38 12.59
CA SER A 127 -5.65 -4.77 13.07
C SER A 127 -4.30 -5.33 13.53
N ASP A 128 -3.25 -5.09 12.74
CA ASP A 128 -1.88 -5.51 13.07
C ASP A 128 -1.40 -4.88 14.36
N HIS A 129 -1.58 -3.56 14.46
CA HIS A 129 -1.19 -2.79 15.63
C HIS A 129 -1.94 -3.22 16.87
N TYR A 130 -3.25 -3.43 16.77
CA TYR A 130 -4.04 -3.91 17.89
C TYR A 130 -3.49 -5.26 18.40
N CYS A 131 -3.15 -6.17 17.51
CA CYS A 131 -2.53 -7.44 17.90
C CYS A 131 -1.13 -7.25 18.51
N ILE A 132 -0.25 -6.48 17.88
CA ILE A 132 1.10 -6.23 18.38
C ILE A 132 1.07 -5.59 19.77
N GLN A 133 0.12 -4.69 20.00
CA GLN A 133 0.04 -3.90 21.23
C GLN A 133 -0.65 -4.64 22.38
N THR A 134 -1.63 -5.49 22.08
CA THR A 134 -2.50 -6.12 23.10
C THR A 134 -2.35 -7.65 23.19
N GLY A 135 -1.69 -8.28 22.21
CA GLY A 135 -1.66 -9.73 22.04
C GLY A 135 -2.95 -10.34 21.48
N LYS A 136 -3.99 -9.54 21.19
CA LYS A 136 -5.29 -10.03 20.70
C LYS A 136 -5.38 -9.88 19.18
N SER A 137 -5.51 -11.00 18.47
CA SER A 137 -5.69 -11.00 17.02
C SER A 137 -7.16 -10.78 16.66
N VAL A 138 -7.49 -9.59 16.17
CA VAL A 138 -8.82 -9.24 15.65
C VAL A 138 -8.68 -8.55 14.30
N LEU A 139 -9.70 -8.69 13.45
CA LEU A 139 -9.75 -7.99 12.18
C LEU A 139 -10.75 -6.84 12.29
N LEU A 140 -10.28 -5.61 12.13
CA LEU A 140 -11.12 -4.42 12.11
C LEU A 140 -11.79 -4.25 10.76
N SER A 141 -13.06 -3.83 10.80
CA SER A 141 -13.95 -3.71 9.65
C SER A 141 -13.55 -2.56 8.72
N GLU A 142 -13.06 -2.92 7.54
CA GLU A 142 -12.96 -1.98 6.42
C GLU A 142 -14.33 -1.39 6.05
N THR A 143 -15.43 -2.12 6.25
CA THR A 143 -16.79 -1.66 5.89
C THR A 143 -17.27 -0.56 6.82
N ASP A 144 -17.10 -0.71 8.14
CA ASP A 144 -17.44 0.32 9.12
C ASP A 144 -16.67 1.61 8.80
N LEU A 145 -15.37 1.50 8.52
CA LEU A 145 -14.56 2.65 8.12
C LEU A 145 -15.02 3.24 6.77
N LEU A 146 -15.28 2.39 5.77
CA LEU A 146 -15.66 2.76 4.41
C LEU A 146 -16.99 3.50 4.34
N SER A 147 -18.01 3.03 5.08
CA SER A 147 -19.37 3.56 4.98
C SER A 147 -19.70 4.60 6.05
N CYS A 148 -19.11 4.53 7.24
CA CYS A 148 -19.47 5.39 8.36
C CYS A 148 -18.52 6.57 8.60
N CYS A 149 -17.27 6.53 8.14
CA CYS A 149 -16.36 7.67 8.30
C CYS A 149 -16.57 8.72 7.19
N THR A 150 -17.44 9.69 7.44
CA THR A 150 -17.74 10.78 6.50
C THR A 150 -16.55 11.73 6.28
N ASP A 151 -15.68 11.89 7.28
CA ASP A 151 -14.48 12.76 7.19
C ASP A 151 -13.30 12.07 6.50
N CYS A 152 -13.38 10.75 6.30
CA CYS A 152 -12.31 9.97 5.67
C CYS A 152 -12.35 10.05 4.15
N GLY A 153 -13.46 10.48 3.54
CA GLY A 153 -13.57 10.60 2.09
C GLY A 153 -14.96 10.29 1.56
N HIS A 154 -15.00 9.69 0.37
CA HIS A 154 -16.21 9.41 -0.39
C HIS A 154 -16.40 7.91 -0.65
N GLY A 155 -16.10 7.09 0.36
CA GLY A 155 -16.29 5.65 0.29
C GLY A 155 -15.53 4.98 -0.87
N CYS A 156 -16.26 4.32 -1.77
CA CYS A 156 -15.70 3.69 -2.97
C CYS A 156 -15.11 4.68 -4.00
N GLN A 157 -15.31 5.99 -3.82
CA GLN A 157 -14.74 7.05 -4.68
C GLN A 157 -13.42 7.62 -4.13
N GLY A 158 -12.87 6.96 -3.11
CA GLY A 158 -11.58 7.26 -2.51
C GLY A 158 -11.66 8.05 -1.21
N GLY A 159 -10.53 8.10 -0.51
CA GLY A 159 -10.41 8.69 0.81
C GLY A 159 -8.98 9.10 1.14
N TRP A 160 -8.87 9.84 2.25
CA TRP A 160 -7.66 10.54 2.67
C TRP A 160 -6.72 9.65 3.48
N ASP A 161 -5.48 10.10 3.66
CA ASP A 161 -4.43 9.25 4.18
C ASP A 161 -4.52 8.96 5.68
N ILE A 162 -4.95 9.93 6.49
CA ILE A 162 -4.80 9.87 7.96
C ILE A 162 -6.11 9.92 8.76
N GLN A 163 -7.20 10.46 8.22
CA GLN A 163 -8.46 10.65 8.97
C GLN A 163 -9.08 9.35 9.48
N CYS A 164 -8.75 8.21 8.88
CA CYS A 164 -9.15 6.90 9.40
C CYS A 164 -8.74 6.70 10.85
N TRP A 165 -7.57 7.21 11.25
CA TRP A 165 -7.10 7.12 12.62
C TRP A 165 -7.85 8.05 13.57
N ASP A 166 -8.30 9.21 13.11
CA ASP A 166 -9.15 10.07 13.92
C ASP A 166 -10.50 9.39 14.19
N TYR A 167 -11.08 8.75 13.18
CA TYR A 167 -12.31 7.97 13.34
C TYR A 167 -12.10 6.78 14.28
N TRP A 168 -11.01 6.03 14.11
CA TRP A 168 -10.70 4.91 14.99
C TRP A 168 -10.44 5.34 16.44
N ASN A 169 -9.83 6.50 16.65
CA ASN A 169 -9.58 7.04 17.99
C ASN A 169 -10.85 7.58 18.66
N LYS A 170 -11.71 8.31 17.92
CA LYS A 170 -12.89 8.99 18.49
C LYS A 170 -14.15 8.13 18.52
N THR A 171 -14.37 7.34 17.48
CA THR A 171 -15.60 6.57 17.25
C THR A 171 -15.36 5.06 17.41
N GLY A 172 -14.15 4.59 17.12
CA GLY A 172 -13.81 3.18 17.13
C GLY A 172 -14.31 2.43 15.89
N LEU A 173 -13.74 1.26 15.67
CA LEU A 173 -14.12 0.35 14.59
C LEU A 173 -14.61 -0.97 15.17
N VAL A 174 -15.69 -1.51 14.62
CA VAL A 174 -16.10 -2.88 14.96
C VAL A 174 -15.24 -3.92 14.25
N THR A 175 -15.31 -5.17 14.70
CA THR A 175 -14.66 -6.28 14.00
C THR A 175 -15.36 -6.60 12.69
N GLY A 176 -14.61 -7.18 11.75
CA GLY A 176 -15.10 -7.57 10.44
C GLY A 176 -13.98 -7.58 9.42
N SER A 177 -13.96 -8.55 8.53
CA SER A 177 -13.05 -8.52 7.38
C SER A 177 -13.50 -9.52 6.34
N GLY A 178 -13.34 -9.14 5.06
CA GLY A 178 -13.48 -10.04 3.93
C GLY A 178 -14.85 -10.72 3.82
N GLN A 179 -14.89 -11.73 2.97
CA GLN A 179 -16.12 -12.43 2.58
C GLN A 179 -16.48 -13.62 3.47
N ASP A 180 -15.47 -14.29 4.05
CA ASP A 180 -15.67 -15.39 5.00
C ASP A 180 -16.29 -14.88 6.32
N CYS A 181 -16.36 -13.54 6.46
CA CYS A 181 -17.25 -12.83 7.35
C CYS A 181 -16.99 -13.10 8.84
N GLU A 182 -15.73 -12.92 9.24
CA GLU A 182 -15.31 -12.98 10.63
C GLU A 182 -15.48 -11.60 11.29
N GLY A 183 -16.55 -11.42 12.07
CA GLY A 183 -16.78 -10.20 12.86
C GLY A 183 -18.20 -9.63 12.75
N CYS A 184 -18.37 -8.43 13.33
CA CYS A 184 -19.62 -7.67 13.37
C CYS A 184 -20.05 -7.16 11.99
N ARG A 185 -19.14 -6.54 11.23
CA ARG A 185 -19.42 -5.92 9.92
C ARG A 185 -18.49 -6.41 8.82
N CYS A 186 -18.98 -7.33 8.00
CA CYS A 186 -18.22 -7.97 6.93
C CYS A 186 -18.12 -7.08 5.67
N TYR A 187 -17.20 -7.42 4.78
CA TYR A 187 -17.08 -6.72 3.50
C TYR A 187 -18.19 -7.18 2.54
N PRO A 188 -19.03 -6.27 2.03
CA PRO A 188 -20.20 -6.68 1.24
C PRO A 188 -19.85 -7.09 -0.19
N PHE A 189 -18.60 -6.87 -0.64
CA PHE A 189 -18.22 -7.14 -2.02
C PHE A 189 -17.41 -8.43 -2.16
N MET A 190 -17.96 -9.33 -2.97
CA MET A 190 -17.24 -10.11 -4.01
C MET A 190 -15.71 -10.10 -4.01
N LYS A 191 -14.97 -11.04 -3.38
CA LYS A 191 -13.64 -11.39 -3.91
C LYS A 191 -13.87 -11.80 -5.35
N CYS A 192 -13.04 -11.33 -6.26
CA CYS A 192 -13.32 -11.53 -7.67
C CYS A 192 -12.07 -11.96 -8.43
N ARG A 193 -12.32 -12.76 -9.47
CA ARG A 193 -11.33 -13.37 -10.32
C ARG A 193 -10.63 -12.31 -11.16
N HIS A 194 -9.30 -12.38 -11.11
CA HIS A 194 -8.40 -11.84 -12.11
C HIS A 194 -8.61 -12.59 -13.44
N HIS A 195 -9.07 -11.89 -14.49
CA HIS A 195 -9.11 -12.35 -15.88
C HIS A 195 -7.98 -13.34 -16.26
N GLY A 196 -8.36 -14.48 -16.84
CA GLY A 196 -7.42 -15.56 -17.20
C GLY A 196 -7.13 -16.58 -16.10
N SER A 197 -7.50 -16.32 -14.83
CA SER A 197 -7.38 -17.31 -13.76
C SER A 197 -8.48 -18.39 -13.88
N LYS A 198 -8.10 -19.67 -13.90
CA LYS A 198 -9.07 -20.78 -13.79
C LYS A 198 -9.46 -20.99 -12.30
N GLY A 199 -10.77 -20.98 -12.01
CA GLY A 199 -11.38 -21.37 -10.73
C GLY A 199 -11.33 -20.35 -9.58
N GLY A 200 -12.26 -20.50 -8.62
CA GLY A 200 -12.21 -19.95 -7.25
C GLY A 200 -13.10 -18.74 -6.95
N TYR A 201 -13.16 -17.74 -7.82
CA TYR A 201 -13.89 -16.48 -7.59
C TYR A 201 -14.75 -16.05 -8.78
N PRO A 202 -15.88 -15.33 -8.58
CA PRO A 202 -16.69 -14.76 -9.65
C PRO A 202 -15.94 -13.68 -10.42
N GLU A 203 -16.36 -13.33 -11.64
CA GLU A 203 -15.74 -12.23 -12.38
C GLU A 203 -15.87 -10.89 -11.66
N CYS A 204 -14.85 -10.06 -11.79
CA CYS A 204 -14.90 -8.72 -11.23
C CYS A 204 -15.94 -7.86 -11.95
N PRO A 205 -16.75 -7.08 -11.21
CA PRO A 205 -17.66 -6.15 -11.83
C PRO A 205 -16.92 -5.16 -12.73
N LYS A 206 -17.48 -4.93 -13.92
CA LYS A 206 -17.01 -3.93 -14.88
C LYS A 206 -17.31 -2.49 -14.48
N LYS A 207 -18.08 -2.30 -13.40
CA LYS A 207 -18.44 -1.00 -12.84
C LYS A 207 -18.01 -0.96 -11.39
N ARG A 208 -17.61 0.23 -10.95
CA ARG A 208 -17.34 0.49 -9.55
C ARG A 208 -18.61 0.29 -8.72
N TYR A 209 -18.50 -0.40 -7.59
CA TYR A 209 -19.57 -0.49 -6.60
C TYR A 209 -19.90 0.88 -5.99
N THR A 210 -21.15 1.05 -5.61
CA THR A 210 -21.56 2.16 -4.75
C THR A 210 -21.08 1.92 -3.33
N THR A 211 -20.75 2.99 -2.62
CA THR A 211 -20.45 2.90 -1.19
C THR A 211 -21.66 2.29 -0.47
N PRO A 212 -21.48 1.27 0.38
CA PRO A 212 -22.57 0.73 1.20
C PRO A 212 -23.08 1.80 2.17
N GLU A 213 -24.31 1.65 2.63
CA GLU A 213 -24.83 2.52 3.69
C GLU A 213 -24.07 2.29 5.01
N CYS A 214 -23.96 3.36 5.80
CA CYS A 214 -23.55 3.23 7.19
C CYS A 214 -24.67 2.56 7.97
N GLU A 215 -24.33 1.51 8.71
CA GLU A 215 -25.25 0.78 9.58
C GLU A 215 -24.58 0.58 10.92
N ASP A 216 -25.31 0.89 11.98
CA ASP A 216 -24.93 0.79 13.39
C ASP A 216 -25.36 -0.54 14.01
N LYS A 217 -25.37 -1.60 13.20
CA LYS A 217 -25.72 -2.97 13.61
C LYS A 217 -24.69 -3.97 13.11
N CYS A 218 -24.50 -5.03 13.89
CA CYS A 218 -23.77 -6.20 13.44
C CYS A 218 -24.67 -7.08 12.56
N ARG A 219 -24.05 -7.98 11.80
CA ARG A 219 -24.76 -9.04 11.09
C ARG A 219 -25.59 -9.92 12.04
N ASP A 220 -26.65 -10.51 11.50
CA ASP A 220 -27.48 -11.45 12.23
C ASP A 220 -26.66 -12.63 12.75
N GLY A 221 -26.96 -13.04 13.99
CA GLY A 221 -26.28 -14.13 14.68
C GLY A 221 -24.90 -13.78 15.25
N TYR A 222 -24.38 -12.56 15.07
CA TYR A 222 -23.17 -12.12 15.74
C TYR A 222 -23.41 -11.91 17.25
N PRO A 223 -22.54 -12.41 18.15
CA PRO A 223 -22.87 -12.52 19.57
C PRO A 223 -22.83 -11.19 20.35
N LYS A 224 -22.21 -10.13 19.81
CA LYS A 224 -22.14 -8.83 20.47
C LYS A 224 -23.02 -7.80 19.75
N LYS A 225 -23.45 -6.79 20.48
CA LYS A 225 -24.04 -5.59 19.88
C LYS A 225 -22.96 -4.76 19.20
N PHE A 226 -23.36 -3.94 18.23
CA PHE A 226 -22.45 -3.07 17.48
C PHE A 226 -21.61 -2.16 18.39
N ALA A 227 -22.24 -1.48 19.36
CA ALA A 227 -21.55 -0.62 20.30
C ALA A 227 -20.54 -1.38 21.18
N ASP A 228 -20.86 -2.62 21.58
CA ASP A 228 -20.02 -3.45 22.44
C ASP A 228 -18.83 -4.08 21.69
N ASP A 229 -18.85 -4.08 20.36
CA ASP A 229 -17.76 -4.57 19.52
C ASP A 229 -16.81 -3.47 19.02
N LYS A 230 -17.07 -2.20 19.38
CA LYS A 230 -16.19 -1.09 19.03
C LYS A 230 -14.83 -1.22 19.71
N ILE A 231 -13.79 -1.19 18.89
CA ILE A 231 -12.39 -1.18 19.29
C ILE A 231 -11.82 0.19 18.95
N PHE A 232 -11.20 0.81 19.95
CA PHE A 232 -10.59 2.12 19.84
C PHE A 232 -9.07 1.97 19.74
N GLY A 233 -8.44 2.88 19.00
CA GLY A 233 -7.00 2.96 18.88
C GLY A 233 -6.46 4.33 19.20
N ASN A 234 -5.14 4.46 19.08
CA ASN A 234 -4.46 5.73 19.29
C ASN A 234 -4.62 6.64 18.07
N ALA A 235 -4.49 7.95 18.30
CA ALA A 235 -4.45 8.94 17.23
C ALA A 235 -3.30 8.65 16.25
N GLY A 236 -3.54 8.96 14.99
CA GLY A 236 -2.57 8.74 13.92
C GLY A 236 -1.57 9.88 13.81
N TYR A 237 -0.41 9.58 13.24
CA TYR A 237 0.62 10.56 12.89
C TYR A 237 1.28 10.19 11.57
N TYR A 238 1.92 11.18 10.95
CA TYR A 238 2.80 10.91 9.81
C TYR A 238 4.15 10.44 10.31
N VAL A 239 4.73 9.46 9.63
CA VAL A 239 6.15 9.14 9.80
C VAL A 239 6.98 10.15 9.00
N ALA A 240 8.14 10.53 9.51
CA ALA A 240 9.07 11.41 8.80
C ALA A 240 9.39 10.83 7.41
N ARG A 241 9.56 11.72 6.42
CA ARG A 241 9.85 11.37 5.02
C ARG A 241 11.32 10.97 4.86
N ASN A 242 11.67 9.87 5.51
CA ASN A 242 13.03 9.38 5.63
C ASN A 242 12.97 7.86 5.72
N GLU A 243 13.77 7.21 4.89
CA GLU A 243 13.84 5.75 4.79
C GLU A 243 14.03 5.08 6.15
N GLU A 244 15.08 5.47 6.89
CA GLU A 244 15.40 4.90 8.19
C GLU A 244 14.31 5.16 9.24
N ALA A 245 13.61 6.31 9.20
CA ALA A 245 12.48 6.59 10.09
C ALA A 245 11.31 5.62 9.83
N ILE A 246 11.03 5.32 8.55
CA ILE A 246 10.00 4.37 8.14
C ILE A 246 10.40 2.95 8.56
N MET A 247 11.65 2.55 8.31
CA MET A 247 12.18 1.25 8.75
C MET A 247 12.08 1.09 10.27
N SER A 248 12.49 2.12 11.02
CA SER A 248 12.45 2.14 12.48
C SER A 248 11.02 2.04 13.01
N GLU A 249 10.09 2.78 12.41
CA GLU A 249 8.68 2.70 12.76
C GLU A 249 8.14 1.28 12.57
N ILE A 250 8.43 0.66 11.42
CA ILE A 250 8.00 -0.70 11.12
C ILE A 250 8.62 -1.71 12.09
N MET A 251 9.91 -1.59 12.39
CA MET A 251 10.64 -2.50 13.29
C MET A 251 10.10 -2.48 14.72
N LEU A 252 9.79 -1.28 15.20
CA LEU A 252 9.46 -1.03 16.61
C LEU A 252 7.96 -1.20 16.87
N ASN A 253 7.10 -0.75 15.95
CA ASN A 253 5.67 -0.63 16.19
C ASN A 253 4.80 -1.48 15.27
N GLY A 254 5.38 -2.04 14.20
CA GLY A 254 4.67 -2.88 13.24
C GLY A 254 4.37 -2.18 11.92
N PRO A 255 3.66 -2.87 11.00
CA PRO A 255 3.40 -2.36 9.66
C PRO A 255 2.85 -0.94 9.60
N VAL A 256 3.14 -0.20 8.53
CA VAL A 256 2.65 1.18 8.33
C VAL A 256 1.77 1.27 7.10
N LYS A 257 0.81 2.20 7.10
CA LYS A 257 0.08 2.55 5.87
C LYS A 257 0.93 3.52 5.06
N ALA A 258 1.00 3.30 3.75
CA ALA A 258 1.60 4.24 2.81
C ALA A 258 0.67 4.45 1.61
N SER A 259 0.89 5.53 0.87
CA SER A 259 0.22 5.79 -0.39
C SER A 259 1.24 6.14 -1.46
N PHE A 260 1.05 5.61 -2.67
CA PHE A 260 1.95 5.85 -3.80
C PHE A 260 1.18 6.17 -5.08
N ALA A 261 1.88 6.78 -6.02
CA ALA A 261 1.40 7.03 -7.38
C ALA A 261 1.42 5.74 -8.19
N VAL A 262 0.29 5.38 -8.81
CA VAL A 262 0.19 4.21 -9.67
C VAL A 262 0.22 4.65 -11.12
N TYR A 263 1.13 4.08 -11.88
CA TYR A 263 1.27 4.27 -13.33
C TYR A 263 0.72 3.06 -14.09
N GLU A 264 0.52 3.22 -15.40
CA GLU A 264 -0.10 2.18 -16.24
C GLU A 264 0.68 0.86 -16.23
N ASP A 265 2.01 0.92 -16.15
CA ASP A 265 2.89 -0.25 -16.14
C ASP A 265 2.73 -1.13 -14.89
N PHE A 266 2.34 -0.57 -13.74
CA PHE A 266 2.12 -1.34 -12.51
C PHE A 266 1.02 -2.40 -12.66
N ARG A 267 0.14 -2.24 -13.66
CA ARG A 267 -0.89 -3.23 -14.02
C ARG A 267 -0.29 -4.57 -14.41
N GLU A 268 0.92 -4.53 -14.93
CA GLU A 268 1.64 -5.65 -15.52
C GLU A 268 2.55 -6.34 -14.50
N TYR A 269 2.71 -5.77 -13.30
CA TYR A 269 3.58 -6.31 -12.27
C TYR A 269 3.26 -7.77 -11.94
N ASP A 270 4.26 -8.63 -12.08
CA ASP A 270 4.23 -10.05 -11.72
C ASP A 270 5.14 -10.32 -10.51
N SER A 271 6.41 -9.91 -10.59
CA SER A 271 7.40 -10.13 -9.53
C SER A 271 8.62 -9.22 -9.67
N GLY A 272 9.45 -9.17 -8.63
CA GLY A 272 10.69 -8.37 -8.60
C GLY A 272 10.53 -7.03 -7.89
N VAL A 273 11.56 -6.19 -7.96
CA VAL A 273 11.60 -4.85 -7.37
C VAL A 273 11.05 -3.84 -8.38
N TYR A 274 9.79 -3.45 -8.19
CA TYR A 274 9.12 -2.48 -9.05
C TYR A 274 9.76 -1.09 -8.94
N PHE A 275 9.90 -0.47 -10.11
CA PHE A 275 10.13 0.95 -10.31
C PHE A 275 9.28 1.36 -11.52
N HIS A 276 8.82 2.61 -11.55
CA HIS A 276 8.08 3.11 -12.69
C HIS A 276 9.00 3.21 -13.91
N SER A 277 8.62 2.49 -14.96
CA SER A 277 9.40 2.31 -16.19
C SER A 277 8.75 2.99 -17.39
N HIS A 278 7.42 3.02 -17.47
CA HIS A 278 6.66 3.59 -18.58
C HIS A 278 5.18 3.79 -18.23
N GLY A 279 4.45 4.50 -19.10
CA GLY A 279 3.01 4.72 -18.98
C GLY A 279 2.64 5.93 -18.13
N ASP A 280 1.40 6.39 -18.28
CA ASP A 280 0.95 7.61 -17.62
C ASP A 280 0.51 7.38 -16.17
N LEU A 281 0.42 8.47 -15.40
CA LEU A 281 -0.15 8.44 -14.05
C LEU A 281 -1.64 8.06 -14.13
N VAL A 282 -2.01 6.96 -13.47
CA VAL A 282 -3.40 6.48 -13.41
C VAL A 282 -4.15 7.08 -12.22
N GLY A 283 -3.46 7.17 -11.07
CA GLY A 283 -4.02 7.66 -9.82
C GLY A 283 -3.13 7.35 -8.62
N HIS A 284 -3.71 7.30 -7.43
CA HIS A 284 -2.99 6.96 -6.20
C HIS A 284 -3.63 5.79 -5.47
N HIS A 285 -2.80 4.96 -4.86
CA HIS A 285 -3.21 3.75 -4.16
C HIS A 285 -2.63 3.70 -2.76
N ALA A 286 -3.41 3.19 -1.81
CA ALA A 286 -2.99 3.03 -0.43
C ALA A 286 -2.71 1.56 -0.15
N VAL A 287 -1.60 1.31 0.53
CA VAL A 287 -1.03 -0.01 0.78
C VAL A 287 -0.45 -0.09 2.18
N ARG A 288 -0.05 -1.29 2.59
CA ARG A 288 0.56 -1.54 3.90
C ARG A 288 1.98 -2.06 3.72
N ILE A 289 2.97 -1.32 4.22
CA ILE A 289 4.37 -1.74 4.21
C ILE A 289 4.62 -2.62 5.43
N ILE A 290 5.11 -3.84 5.20
CA ILE A 290 5.26 -4.87 6.25
C ILE A 290 6.72 -5.26 6.51
N GLY A 291 7.66 -4.65 5.79
CA GLY A 291 9.07 -4.98 5.90
C GLY A 291 9.91 -4.42 4.76
N TRP A 292 11.16 -4.85 4.69
CA TRP A 292 12.12 -4.47 3.67
C TRP A 292 13.17 -5.57 3.50
N GLY A 293 13.94 -5.46 2.43
CA GLY A 293 15.12 -6.30 2.21
C GLY A 293 15.95 -5.82 1.05
N HIS A 294 16.78 -6.73 0.52
CA HIS A 294 17.63 -6.48 -0.64
C HIS A 294 17.53 -7.61 -1.67
N ASP A 295 17.53 -7.27 -2.95
CA ASP A 295 17.76 -8.21 -4.06
C ASP A 295 19.16 -7.93 -4.60
N ARG A 296 20.14 -8.68 -4.09
CA ARG A 296 21.58 -8.33 -4.17
C ARG A 296 21.82 -6.95 -3.56
N ASP A 297 22.20 -5.96 -4.36
CA ASP A 297 22.48 -4.59 -3.91
C ASP A 297 21.27 -3.65 -4.06
N VAL A 298 20.11 -4.17 -4.48
CA VAL A 298 18.91 -3.35 -4.71
C VAL A 298 18.00 -3.35 -3.47
N PRO A 299 17.89 -2.22 -2.74
CA PRO A 299 16.99 -2.13 -1.59
C PRO A 299 15.51 -2.11 -2.03
N TYR A 300 14.65 -2.83 -1.31
CA TYR A 300 13.21 -2.78 -1.54
C TYR A 300 12.39 -2.72 -0.25
N TRP A 301 11.17 -2.20 -0.37
CA TRP A 301 10.08 -2.37 0.57
C TRP A 301 9.30 -3.65 0.27
N VAL A 302 8.81 -4.36 1.29
CA VAL A 302 7.83 -5.45 1.15
C VAL A 302 6.46 -4.89 1.47
N ILE A 303 5.54 -4.96 0.50
CA ILE A 303 4.27 -4.23 0.56
C ILE A 303 3.11 -5.19 0.33
N ALA A 304 2.15 -5.22 1.26
CA ALA A 304 0.90 -5.94 1.12
C ALA A 304 -0.12 -5.09 0.34
N ASN A 305 -0.62 -5.64 -0.77
CA ASN A 305 -1.66 -5.02 -1.58
C ASN A 305 -3.06 -5.49 -1.12
N SER A 306 -4.11 -4.90 -1.70
CA SER A 306 -5.53 -5.17 -1.40
C SER A 306 -6.28 -5.74 -2.62
N TRP A 307 -5.56 -6.44 -3.50
CA TRP A 307 -6.11 -7.06 -4.72
C TRP A 307 -6.08 -8.59 -4.67
N ASN A 308 -6.25 -9.15 -3.46
CA ASN A 308 -6.18 -10.58 -3.13
C ASN A 308 -4.82 -11.26 -3.39
N GLU A 309 -4.71 -12.49 -2.89
CA GLU A 309 -3.49 -13.30 -2.87
C GLU A 309 -3.02 -13.79 -4.24
N ARG A 310 -3.85 -13.69 -5.29
CA ARG A 310 -3.49 -14.15 -6.64
C ARG A 310 -2.77 -13.08 -7.48
N TRP A 311 -2.70 -11.85 -6.98
CA TRP A 311 -2.00 -10.76 -7.66
C TRP A 311 -0.54 -10.66 -7.19
N GLY A 312 0.39 -10.38 -8.11
CA GLY A 312 1.80 -10.18 -7.80
C GLY A 312 2.44 -11.37 -7.05
N GLU A 313 3.21 -11.06 -6.02
CA GLU A 313 3.94 -12.03 -5.20
C GLU A 313 3.05 -12.51 -4.04
N ASN A 314 2.06 -13.35 -4.34
CA ASN A 314 1.06 -13.87 -3.40
C ASN A 314 0.30 -12.74 -2.65
N GLY A 315 -0.13 -11.71 -3.39
CA GLY A 315 -0.82 -10.53 -2.88
C GLY A 315 0.10 -9.43 -2.35
N THR A 316 1.41 -9.68 -2.33
CA THR A 316 2.43 -8.68 -2.01
C THR A 316 3.15 -8.22 -3.27
N PHE A 317 3.92 -7.15 -3.14
CA PHE A 317 4.90 -6.72 -4.13
C PHE A 317 6.10 -6.08 -3.45
N ARG A 318 7.18 -5.97 -4.20
CA ARG A 318 8.38 -5.25 -3.80
C ARG A 318 8.54 -3.99 -4.64
N MET A 319 8.93 -2.89 -4.00
CA MET A 319 9.15 -1.59 -4.65
C MET A 319 10.49 -1.03 -4.20
N LEU A 320 11.20 -0.38 -5.11
CA LEU A 320 12.49 0.25 -4.86
C LEU A 320 12.40 1.19 -3.63
N ARG A 321 13.31 0.98 -2.67
CA ARG A 321 13.37 1.71 -1.39
C ARG A 321 14.52 2.72 -1.39
N GLY A 322 14.35 3.85 -0.71
CA GLY A 322 15.39 4.88 -0.53
C GLY A 322 15.45 5.92 -1.65
N PHE A 323 14.55 5.81 -2.63
CA PHE A 323 14.44 6.73 -3.78
C PHE A 323 13.13 7.51 -3.81
N ASP A 324 12.27 7.35 -2.78
CA ASP A 324 10.89 7.82 -2.79
C ASP A 324 10.15 7.41 -4.09
N GLU A 325 10.41 6.17 -4.52
CA GLU A 325 9.90 5.60 -5.78
C GLU A 325 8.37 5.69 -5.79
N CYS A 326 7.82 6.27 -6.87
CA CYS A 326 6.39 6.54 -6.96
C CYS A 326 5.79 7.28 -5.74
N LYS A 327 6.61 8.03 -4.97
CA LYS A 327 6.23 8.74 -3.75
C LYS A 327 5.79 7.86 -2.58
N ILE A 328 6.23 6.59 -2.53
CA ILE A 328 5.84 5.63 -1.48
C ILE A 328 6.29 6.05 -0.07
N GLU A 329 7.35 6.85 0.05
CA GLU A 329 7.93 7.30 1.33
C GLU A 329 7.37 8.68 1.79
N ASP A 330 6.54 9.32 0.97
CA ASP A 330 6.06 10.69 1.17
C ASP A 330 4.87 10.80 2.14
N HIS A 331 3.98 9.80 2.11
CA HIS A 331 2.69 9.75 2.84
C HIS A 331 2.55 8.47 3.66
N VAL A 332 3.52 8.24 4.55
CA VAL A 332 3.48 7.14 5.50
C VAL A 332 2.77 7.58 6.79
N VAL A 333 1.78 6.79 7.21
CA VAL A 333 0.96 7.01 8.39
C VAL A 333 1.05 5.79 9.29
N SER A 334 1.19 6.05 10.59
CA SER A 334 1.20 5.04 11.64
C SER A 334 0.39 5.51 12.84
N ASN A 335 0.22 4.62 13.79
CA ASN A 335 -0.15 4.93 15.17
C ASN A 335 0.70 4.04 16.06
N SER A 336 1.11 4.50 17.21
CA SER A 336 1.80 3.63 18.17
C SER A 336 1.30 3.93 19.56
N LYS A 337 1.71 3.08 20.51
CA LYS A 337 1.55 3.33 21.94
C LYS A 337 2.10 4.70 22.33
#